data_AF-A0A538HEM4-F1
#
_entry.id   AF-A0A538HEM4-F1
#
_cell.length_a   1.000
_cell.length_b   1.000
_cell.length_c   1.000
_cell.angle_alpha   90.00
_cell.angle_beta   90.00
_cell.angle_gamma   90.00
#
_symmetry.space_group_name_H-M   'P 1'
#
loop_
_entity.id
_entity.type
_entity.pdbx_description
1 polymer ?
#
loop_
_entity_poly.entity_id
_entity_poly.type
_entity_poly.pdbx_seq_one_letter_code
_entity_poly.pdbx_strand_id
1 'polypeptide(L)'
;MKRLLHRLGLLAAGIGLVAVLLVFVFPTTTWLAQRHDRAVAVQRVKVLDAANRRLEARVRELHNDAEIERLARQQYDLVRPGEEAYAILPAPAPSKPEASQHPVAKHHPSLLSRAWARITGIF
;
A
#
# COMPACT_ATOMS: atom_id res chain seq x y z
N MET A 1 -32.17 50.23 -45.93
CA MET A 1 -31.35 50.52 -44.74
C MET A 1 -31.95 49.99 -43.43
N LYS A 2 -33.24 50.26 -43.11
CA LYS A 2 -33.90 49.78 -41.87
C LYS A 2 -33.81 48.25 -41.64
N ARG A 3 -33.94 47.44 -42.69
CA ARG A 3 -33.82 45.97 -42.62
C ARG A 3 -32.42 45.46 -42.26
N LEU A 4 -31.36 46.18 -42.65
CA LEU A 4 -29.97 45.87 -42.29
C LEU A 4 -29.69 46.21 -40.83
N LEU A 5 -30.19 47.36 -40.35
CA LEU A 5 -30.10 47.77 -38.94
C LEU A 5 -30.78 46.76 -38.00
N HIS A 6 -31.94 46.22 -38.38
CA HIS A 6 -32.62 45.18 -37.59
C HIS A 6 -31.86 43.85 -37.58
N ARG A 7 -31.25 43.46 -38.72
CA ARG A 7 -30.42 42.24 -38.79
C ARG A 7 -29.15 42.37 -37.94
N LEU A 8 -28.50 43.54 -37.94
CA LEU A 8 -27.37 43.82 -37.06
C LEU A 8 -27.77 43.81 -35.57
N GLY A 9 -28.92 44.38 -35.23
CA GLY A 9 -29.45 44.35 -33.86
C GLY A 9 -29.73 42.93 -33.36
N LEU A 10 -30.32 42.07 -34.20
CA LEU A 10 -30.56 40.66 -33.87
C LEU A 10 -29.25 39.87 -33.72
N LEU A 11 -28.25 40.13 -34.56
CA LEU A 11 -26.93 39.51 -34.43
C LEU A 11 -26.24 39.92 -33.11
N ALA A 12 -26.24 41.21 -32.78
CA ALA A 12 -25.66 41.70 -31.53
C ALA A 12 -26.38 41.12 -30.30
N ALA A 13 -27.72 41.04 -30.33
CA ALA A 13 -28.50 40.42 -29.27
C ALA A 13 -28.20 38.91 -29.12
N GLY A 14 -28.07 38.19 -30.24
CA GLY A 14 -27.70 36.77 -30.24
C GLY A 14 -26.31 36.53 -29.66
N ILE A 15 -25.31 37.34 -30.06
CA ILE A 15 -23.95 37.27 -29.52
C ILE A 15 -23.94 37.58 -28.02
N GLY A 16 -24.69 38.61 -27.60
CA GLY A 16 -24.83 38.96 -26.18
C GLY A 16 -25.44 37.82 -25.35
N LEU A 17 -26.48 37.16 -25.88
CA LEU A 17 -27.10 36.01 -25.22
C LEU A 17 -26.13 34.84 -25.07
N VAL A 18 -25.34 34.53 -26.11
CA VAL A 18 -24.31 33.48 -26.06
C VAL A 18 -23.21 33.82 -25.06
N ALA A 19 -22.77 35.08 -24.99
CA ALA A 19 -21.78 35.52 -24.01
C ALA A 19 -22.28 35.37 -22.57
N VAL A 20 -23.53 35.76 -22.29
CA VAL A 20 -24.16 35.59 -20.98
C VAL A 20 -24.27 34.10 -20.62
N LEU A 21 -24.71 33.26 -21.56
CA LEU A 21 -24.77 31.81 -21.36
C LEU A 21 -23.40 31.22 -21.06
N LEU A 22 -22.34 31.61 -21.77
CA LEU A 22 -20.98 31.13 -21.49
C LEU A 22 -20.51 31.53 -20.09
N VAL A 23 -20.76 32.78 -19.67
CA VAL A 23 -20.39 33.28 -18.33
C VAL A 23 -21.19 32.60 -17.21
N PHE A 24 -22.42 32.14 -17.46
CA PHE A 24 -23.24 31.48 -16.43
C PHE A 24 -23.12 29.95 -16.42
N VAL A 25 -22.93 29.31 -17.58
CA VAL A 25 -22.83 27.85 -17.68
C VAL A 25 -21.44 27.37 -17.27
N PHE A 26 -20.38 28.05 -17.69
CA PHE A 26 -18.99 27.63 -17.44
C PHE A 26 -18.54 27.65 -15.94
N PRO A 27 -18.95 28.59 -15.08
CA PRO A 27 -18.58 28.58 -13.66
C PRO A 27 -19.35 27.54 -12.85
N THR A 28 -20.56 27.16 -13.28
CA THR A 28 -21.41 26.25 -12.48
C THR A 28 -20.86 24.83 -12.44
N THR A 29 -20.30 24.34 -13.54
CA THR A 29 -19.70 23.00 -13.62
C THR A 29 -18.34 22.93 -12.90
N THR A 30 -17.52 23.98 -13.05
CA THR A 30 -16.18 24.05 -12.44
C THR A 30 -16.24 24.25 -10.93
N TRP A 31 -17.19 25.04 -10.41
CA TRP A 31 -17.34 25.23 -8.97
C TRP A 31 -17.77 23.96 -8.23
N LEU A 32 -18.65 23.16 -8.84
CA LEU A 32 -19.12 21.90 -8.25
C LEU A 32 -18.02 20.83 -8.25
N ALA A 33 -17.29 20.69 -9.36
CA ALA A 33 -16.13 19.80 -9.46
C ALA A 33 -15.03 20.19 -8.46
N GLN A 34 -14.69 21.48 -8.38
CA GLN A 34 -13.69 21.98 -7.42
C GLN A 34 -14.09 21.70 -5.95
N ARG A 35 -15.39 21.77 -5.62
CA ARG A 35 -15.85 21.46 -4.26
C ARG A 35 -15.70 19.98 -3.94
N HIS A 36 -16.01 19.10 -4.88
CA HIS A 36 -15.84 17.66 -4.71
C HIS A 36 -14.37 17.29 -4.56
N ASP A 37 -13.50 17.80 -5.44
CA ASP A 37 -12.06 17.53 -5.41
C ASP A 37 -11.41 18.00 -4.10
N ARG A 38 -11.80 19.18 -3.60
CA ARG A 38 -11.36 19.67 -2.28
C ARG A 38 -11.83 18.76 -1.16
N ALA A 39 -13.09 18.31 -1.17
CA ALA A 39 -13.61 17.42 -0.14
C ALA A 39 -12.86 16.08 -0.12
N VAL A 40 -12.58 15.50 -1.29
CA VAL A 40 -11.79 14.27 -1.43
C VAL A 40 -10.36 14.48 -0.94
N ALA A 41 -9.71 15.59 -1.31
CA ALA A 41 -8.36 15.90 -0.87
C ALA A 41 -8.28 16.08 0.66
N VAL A 42 -9.22 16.80 1.26
CA VAL A 42 -9.30 16.97 2.72
C VAL A 42 -9.49 15.63 3.43
N GLN A 43 -10.34 14.74 2.90
CA GLN A 43 -10.51 13.41 3.47
C GLN A 43 -9.24 12.58 3.40
N ARG A 44 -8.52 12.62 2.26
CA ARG A 44 -7.22 11.95 2.12
C ARG A 44 -6.24 12.45 3.18
N VAL A 45 -6.09 13.77 3.32
CA VAL A 45 -5.20 14.36 4.34
C VAL A 45 -5.55 13.86 5.73
N LYS A 46 -6.84 13.85 6.11
CA LYS A 46 -7.28 13.34 7.42
C LYS A 46 -6.91 11.88 7.66
N VAL A 47 -7.08 11.03 6.66
CA VAL A 47 -6.73 9.60 6.75
C VAL A 47 -5.22 9.42 6.91
N LEU A 48 -4.43 10.12 6.10
CA LEU A 48 -2.96 10.07 6.17
C LEU A 48 -2.43 10.60 7.51
N ASP A 49 -2.98 11.70 8.01
CA ASP A 49 -2.59 12.29 9.28
C ASP A 49 -2.92 11.37 10.48
N ALA A 50 -4.07 10.70 10.45
CA ALA A 50 -4.41 9.68 11.45
C ALA A 50 -3.44 8.49 11.42
N ALA A 51 -3.05 8.02 10.22
CA ALA A 51 -2.08 6.95 10.06
C ALA A 51 -0.69 7.37 10.56
N ASN A 52 -0.24 8.58 10.22
CA ASN A 52 1.02 9.13 10.69
C ASN A 52 1.06 9.20 12.22
N ARG A 53 0.03 9.76 12.88
CA ARG A 53 -0.03 9.79 14.35
C ARG A 53 0.09 8.41 14.99
N ARG A 54 -0.57 7.40 14.41
CA ARG A 54 -0.49 6.01 14.90
C ARG A 54 0.92 5.45 14.74
N LEU A 55 1.55 5.68 13.58
CA LEU A 55 2.92 5.23 13.31
C LEU A 55 3.91 5.92 14.24
N GLU A 56 3.80 7.22 14.45
CA GLU A 56 4.66 7.96 15.39
C GLU A 56 4.50 7.45 16.82
N ALA A 57 3.28 7.15 17.27
CA ALA A 57 3.06 6.56 18.58
C ALA A 57 3.77 5.19 18.69
N ARG A 58 3.67 4.36 17.66
CA ARG A 58 4.34 3.06 17.62
C ARG A 58 5.86 3.19 17.58
N VAL A 59 6.40 4.16 16.85
CA VAL A 59 7.84 4.44 16.83
C VAL A 59 8.32 4.85 18.21
N ARG A 60 7.58 5.71 18.92
CA ARG A 60 7.93 6.09 20.30
C ARG A 60 7.88 4.90 21.26
N GLU A 61 6.87 4.05 21.13
CA GLU A 61 6.75 2.81 21.92
C GLU A 61 7.95 1.87 21.67
N LEU A 62 8.29 1.63 20.40
CA LEU A 62 9.37 0.72 20.00
C LEU A 62 10.78 1.27 20.25
N HIS A 63 10.94 2.58 20.45
CA HIS A 63 12.22 3.19 20.84
C HIS A 63 12.47 3.17 22.36
N ASN A 64 11.50 2.73 23.16
CA ASN A 64 11.69 2.59 24.59
C ASN A 64 12.55 1.35 24.90
N ASP A 65 13.61 1.52 25.69
CA ASP A 65 14.54 0.43 26.06
C ASP A 65 13.83 -0.79 26.64
N ALA A 66 12.80 -0.59 27.46
CA ALA A 66 12.04 -1.69 28.05
C ALA A 66 11.27 -2.50 26.99
N GLU A 67 10.75 -1.84 25.96
CA GLU A 67 10.04 -2.51 24.85
C GLU A 67 11.03 -3.22 23.93
N ILE A 68 12.19 -2.60 23.67
CA ILE A 68 13.30 -3.21 22.93
C ILE A 68 13.76 -4.48 23.64
N GLU A 69 14.01 -4.44 24.94
CA GLU A 69 14.42 -5.61 25.73
C GLU A 69 13.35 -6.70 25.73
N ARG A 70 12.07 -6.32 25.88
CA ARG A 70 10.94 -7.26 25.84
C ARG A 70 10.89 -7.99 24.51
N LEU A 71 11.05 -7.28 23.39
CA LEU A 71 11.07 -7.86 22.04
C LEU A 71 12.33 -8.70 21.81
N ALA A 72 13.49 -8.23 22.26
CA ALA A 72 14.77 -8.95 22.18
C ALA A 72 14.68 -10.32 22.87
N ARG A 73 14.12 -10.35 24.08
CA ARG A 73 13.88 -11.59 24.84
C ARG A 73 12.83 -12.47 24.19
N GLN A 74 11.70 -11.89 23.75
CA GLN A 74 10.56 -12.67 23.25
C GLN A 74 10.80 -13.26 21.86
N GLN A 75 11.47 -12.54 20.96
CA GLN A 75 11.58 -12.90 19.55
C GLN A 75 12.95 -13.43 19.15
N TYR A 76 13.97 -13.13 19.94
CA TYR A 76 15.36 -13.44 19.61
C TYR A 76 16.10 -14.19 20.72
N ASP A 77 15.41 -14.55 21.81
CA ASP A 77 15.97 -15.25 22.98
C ASP A 77 17.23 -14.57 23.56
N LEU A 78 17.36 -13.25 23.38
CA LEU A 78 18.51 -12.49 23.85
C LEU A 78 18.43 -12.28 25.37
N VAL A 79 19.55 -12.44 26.05
CA VAL A 79 19.69 -12.22 27.50
C VAL A 79 20.72 -11.13 27.79
N ARG A 80 20.66 -10.53 28.98
CA ARG A 80 21.62 -9.50 29.38
C ARG A 80 23.00 -10.13 29.63
N PRO A 81 24.09 -9.35 29.51
CA PRO A 81 25.40 -9.82 29.91
C PRO A 81 25.40 -10.35 31.35
N GLY A 82 25.82 -11.60 31.54
CA GLY A 82 25.86 -12.28 32.85
C GLY A 82 24.60 -13.09 33.19
N GLU A 83 23.56 -13.08 32.35
CA GLU A 83 22.40 -13.97 32.46
C GLU A 83 22.62 -15.27 31.65
N GLU A 84 21.97 -16.36 32.05
CA GLU A 84 21.96 -17.63 31.33
C GLU A 84 20.55 -17.99 30.86
N ALA A 85 20.42 -18.37 29.58
CA ALA A 85 19.16 -18.82 28.99
C ALA A 85 19.03 -20.34 29.09
N TYR A 86 17.91 -20.81 29.64
CA TYR A 86 17.60 -22.24 29.74
C TYR A 86 16.42 -22.58 28.83
N ALA A 87 16.59 -23.60 27.98
CA ALA A 87 15.51 -24.16 27.18
C ALA A 87 14.96 -25.42 27.83
N ILE A 88 13.63 -25.52 27.95
CA ILE A 88 12.97 -26.76 28.38
C ILE A 88 12.89 -27.67 27.16
N LEU A 89 13.64 -28.78 27.19
CA LEU A 89 13.49 -29.80 26.17
C LEU A 89 12.12 -30.48 26.32
N PRO A 90 11.38 -30.69 25.22
CA PRO A 90 10.17 -31.50 25.27
C PRO A 90 10.53 -32.91 25.73
N ALA A 91 9.56 -33.60 26.34
CA ALA A 91 9.72 -35.00 26.71
C ALA A 91 10.25 -35.79 25.51
N PRO A 92 11.22 -36.72 25.71
CA PRO A 92 11.78 -37.50 24.62
C PRO A 92 10.64 -38.10 23.80
N ALA A 93 10.62 -37.83 22.49
CA ALA A 93 9.68 -38.50 21.62
C ALA A 93 9.89 -40.02 21.81
N PRO A 94 8.82 -40.83 21.90
CA PRO A 94 9.00 -42.27 21.94
C PRO A 94 9.86 -42.65 20.74
N SER A 95 10.96 -43.34 21.00
CA SER A 95 11.90 -43.79 19.98
C SER A 95 11.09 -44.54 18.92
N LYS A 96 10.84 -43.87 17.79
CA LYS A 96 10.38 -44.55 16.59
C LYS A 96 11.45 -45.60 16.33
N PRO A 97 11.12 -46.91 16.31
CA PRO A 97 12.09 -47.92 15.93
C PRO A 97 12.73 -47.43 14.65
N GLU A 98 14.06 -47.43 14.65
CA GLU A 98 14.91 -47.04 13.54
C GLU A 98 14.56 -47.96 12.37
N ALA A 99 13.49 -47.62 11.65
CA ALA A 99 13.08 -48.28 10.44
C ALA A 99 14.09 -47.84 9.40
N SER A 100 15.19 -48.59 9.37
CA SER A 100 16.13 -48.75 8.27
C SER A 100 16.60 -47.44 7.68
N GLN A 101 17.88 -47.15 7.87
CA GLN A 101 18.65 -46.32 6.96
C GLN A 101 18.33 -46.78 5.53
N HIS A 102 17.41 -46.08 4.86
CA HIS A 102 17.13 -46.32 3.47
C HIS A 102 18.41 -45.92 2.73
N PRO A 103 19.01 -46.80 1.91
CA PRO A 103 20.17 -46.42 1.13
C PRO A 103 19.77 -45.18 0.33
N VAL A 104 20.63 -44.15 0.37
CA VAL A 104 20.46 -42.90 -0.36
C VAL A 104 20.16 -43.25 -1.82
N ALA A 105 18.89 -43.23 -2.19
CA ALA A 105 18.48 -43.37 -3.57
C ALA A 105 19.00 -42.12 -4.28
N LYS A 106 20.03 -42.32 -5.11
CA LYS A 106 20.61 -41.28 -5.96
C LYS A 106 19.46 -40.55 -6.66
N HIS A 107 19.24 -39.29 -6.31
CA HIS A 107 18.22 -38.44 -6.92
C HIS A 107 18.50 -38.35 -8.42
N HIS A 108 17.69 -39.02 -9.23
CA HIS A 108 17.65 -38.79 -10.66
C HIS A 108 16.91 -37.47 -10.87
N PRO A 109 17.45 -36.54 -11.69
CA PRO A 109 16.81 -35.26 -11.90
C PRO A 109 15.43 -35.47 -12.48
N SER A 110 14.41 -35.01 -11.75
CA SER A 110 13.03 -35.02 -12.21
C SER A 110 12.93 -34.28 -13.57
N LEU A 111 12.01 -34.70 -14.42
CA LEU A 111 11.77 -34.03 -15.70
C LEU A 111 11.46 -32.54 -15.53
N LEU A 112 10.90 -32.16 -14.37
CA LEU A 112 10.63 -30.79 -13.99
C LEU A 112 11.91 -29.97 -13.75
N SER A 113 12.94 -30.54 -13.13
CA SER A 113 14.23 -29.84 -12.96
C SER A 113 14.99 -29.70 -14.28
N ARG A 114 14.85 -30.66 -15.20
CA ARG A 114 15.40 -30.56 -16.57
C ARG A 114 14.69 -29.52 -17.42
N ALA A 115 13.36 -29.39 -17.28
CA ALA A 115 12.59 -28.37 -17.98
C ALA A 115 12.93 -26.97 -17.46
N TRP A 116 13.12 -26.82 -16.15
CA TRP A 116 13.36 -25.51 -15.57
C TRP A 116 14.72 -24.92 -15.99
N ALA A 117 15.77 -25.76 -16.02
CA ALA A 117 17.10 -25.35 -16.45
C ALA A 117 17.20 -24.86 -17.92
N ARG A 118 16.25 -25.26 -18.80
CA ARG A 118 16.22 -24.78 -20.19
C ARG A 118 15.64 -23.37 -20.33
N ILE A 119 14.82 -22.91 -19.38
CA ILE A 119 14.16 -21.61 -19.48
C ILE A 119 15.01 -20.52 -18.80
N THR A 120 15.76 -20.86 -17.75
CA THR A 120 16.65 -19.92 -17.06
C THR A 120 18.07 -19.85 -17.62
N GLY A 121 18.43 -20.67 -18.62
CA GLY A 121 19.76 -20.67 -19.25
C GLY A 121 19.94 -19.70 -20.42
N ILE A 122 19.01 -18.76 -20.66
CA ILE A 122 19.06 -17.78 -21.77
C ILE A 122 19.21 -16.33 -21.27
N PHE A 123 19.56 -16.14 -19.99
CA PHE A 123 20.05 -14.86 -19.47
C PHE A 123 21.47 -15.01 -18.93
#